data_AF-F2STU0-F1
#
_entry.id   AF-F2STU0-F1
#
_cell.length_a   1.000
_cell.length_b   1.000
_cell.length_c   1.000
_cell.angle_alpha   90.00
_cell.angle_beta   90.00
_cell.angle_gamma   90.00
#
_symmetry.space_group_name_H-M   'P 1'
#
loop_
_entity.id
_entity.type
_entity.pdbx_description
1 polymer ?
#
loop_
_entity_poly.entity_id
_entity_poly.type
_entity_poly.pdbx_seq_one_letter_code
_entity_poly.pdbx_strand_id
1 'polypeptide(L)'
;MPTEAEAADTVKHTDGATRSHQEDKAEKQLNDQHSSKRCPTETESENLIANKAEAEDVTSKNQDRLQRFKALQARAKTAVKSNLKETAAEAHRFSVDPNALSSISRKHAFASHSLLKADIEAAGEDFERKRAWDWTAEESEKWDRRMDKKQKHRDNVAFQDYRQDAHKNYKRQLRRMQPDLEAYENEKAAAVQRAAANGGLEIVEDENGDIVAIDKNGTFYSTADSTDFVENRPDRAAIDRLVADMQKAEETRLKKRRERGQGDDDADVTYINDKNKRFNQKLARFYNKYTAEIRDSFERGTMI
;
A
#
# COMPACT_ATOMS: atom_id res chain seq x y z
N MET A 1 -31.40 39.40 -7.22
CA MET A 1 -32.53 38.49 -7.44
C MET A 1 -32.04 37.07 -7.20
N PRO A 2 -32.57 36.38 -6.17
CA PRO A 2 -32.13 35.07 -5.69
C PRO A 2 -32.95 33.92 -6.30
N THR A 3 -32.39 32.70 -6.37
CA THR A 3 -33.06 31.37 -6.35
C THR A 3 -31.93 30.31 -6.41
N GLU A 4 -31.58 29.63 -5.30
CA GLU A 4 -32.14 28.36 -4.79
C GLU A 4 -31.96 27.13 -5.72
N ALA A 5 -31.11 26.19 -5.28
CA ALA A 5 -31.12 24.75 -5.55
C ALA A 5 -30.02 24.13 -4.64
N GLU A 6 -30.33 23.70 -3.42
CA GLU A 6 -30.77 22.34 -3.07
C GLU A 6 -29.69 21.29 -3.38
N ALA A 7 -28.86 20.97 -2.36
CA ALA A 7 -27.94 19.84 -2.39
C ALA A 7 -28.18 18.97 -1.15
N ALA A 8 -28.58 17.73 -1.45
CA ALA A 8 -29.10 16.75 -0.53
C ALA A 8 -28.06 16.20 0.45
N ASP A 9 -28.57 15.97 1.66
CA ASP A 9 -27.98 15.31 2.81
C ASP A 9 -27.79 13.81 2.52
N THR A 10 -26.57 13.29 2.63
CA THR A 10 -26.30 11.84 2.56
C THR A 10 -25.65 11.37 3.86
N VAL A 11 -26.50 10.90 4.76
CA VAL A 11 -26.16 10.14 5.96
C VAL A 11 -25.56 8.79 5.55
N LYS A 12 -24.31 8.52 5.93
CA LYS A 12 -23.74 7.16 5.92
C LYS A 12 -23.89 6.54 7.30
N HIS A 13 -24.85 5.62 7.42
CA HIS A 13 -24.89 4.60 8.45
C HIS A 13 -23.76 3.60 8.22
N THR A 14 -22.96 3.33 9.25
CA THR A 14 -22.10 2.15 9.31
C THR A 14 -22.49 1.39 10.58
N ASP A 15 -23.20 0.29 10.38
CA ASP A 15 -23.52 -0.70 11.40
C ASP A 15 -22.24 -1.41 11.86
N GLY A 16 -21.95 -1.32 13.16
CA GLY A 16 -20.86 -2.01 13.83
C GLY A 16 -21.41 -2.89 14.95
N ALA A 17 -21.35 -4.20 14.71
CA ALA A 17 -21.96 -5.25 15.50
C ALA A 17 -21.49 -5.30 16.96
N THR A 18 -22.47 -5.52 17.83
CA THR A 18 -22.38 -5.97 19.21
C THR A 18 -21.76 -7.37 19.31
N ARG A 19 -20.82 -7.57 20.24
CA ARG A 19 -20.48 -8.91 20.74
C ARG A 19 -20.38 -8.90 22.26
N SER A 20 -21.41 -9.47 22.86
CA SER A 20 -21.60 -9.77 24.28
C SER A 20 -20.83 -11.03 24.69
N HIS A 21 -20.12 -10.98 25.82
CA HIS A 21 -19.68 -12.16 26.57
C HIS A 21 -19.89 -11.94 28.08
N GLN A 22 -20.99 -12.51 28.58
CA GLN A 22 -21.19 -13.14 29.88
C GLN A 22 -21.00 -14.66 29.61
N GLU A 23 -20.53 -15.56 30.47
CA GLU A 23 -20.35 -15.69 31.92
C GLU A 23 -19.35 -16.86 32.13
N ASP A 24 -18.66 -16.92 33.28
CA ASP A 24 -18.76 -18.12 34.13
C ASP A 24 -18.07 -17.94 35.49
N LYS A 25 -18.79 -18.41 36.51
CA LYS A 25 -18.47 -18.42 37.95
C LYS A 25 -17.61 -19.64 38.30
N ALA A 26 -16.72 -19.49 39.28
CA ALA A 26 -16.38 -20.57 40.22
C ALA A 26 -15.93 -20.00 41.57
N GLU A 27 -16.63 -20.39 42.63
CA GLU A 27 -16.41 -20.08 44.03
C GLU A 27 -15.25 -20.90 44.62
N LYS A 28 -14.55 -20.35 45.63
CA LYS A 28 -14.30 -21.10 46.88
C LYS A 28 -13.84 -20.20 48.02
N GLN A 29 -14.61 -20.25 49.10
CA GLN A 29 -14.31 -19.75 50.43
C GLN A 29 -13.24 -20.62 51.10
N LEU A 30 -12.43 -20.05 51.99
CA LEU A 30 -12.14 -20.61 53.32
C LEU A 30 -11.38 -19.60 54.20
N ASN A 31 -12.01 -19.33 55.33
CA ASN A 31 -11.55 -18.60 56.50
C ASN A 31 -10.76 -19.56 57.40
N ASP A 32 -9.65 -19.16 58.02
CA ASP A 32 -9.50 -19.36 59.48
C ASP A 32 -8.33 -18.62 60.13
N GLN A 33 -8.57 -18.29 61.40
CA GLN A 33 -7.72 -17.59 62.35
C GLN A 33 -6.88 -18.60 63.18
N HIS A 34 -5.69 -18.21 63.67
CA HIS A 34 -5.38 -18.07 65.12
C HIS A 34 -3.87 -17.92 65.43
N SER A 35 -3.57 -16.82 66.13
CA SER A 35 -2.76 -16.65 67.35
C SER A 35 -1.72 -17.72 67.78
N SER A 36 -0.51 -17.25 68.15
CA SER A 36 0.12 -17.69 69.41
C SER A 36 1.15 -16.68 69.98
N LYS A 37 1.01 -16.45 71.29
CA LYS A 37 1.76 -15.60 72.25
C LYS A 37 3.27 -15.89 72.40
N ARG A 38 4.04 -14.86 72.79
CA ARG A 38 4.73 -14.76 74.12
C ARG A 38 5.52 -13.44 74.33
N CYS A 39 5.42 -12.89 75.54
CA CYS A 39 6.40 -11.98 76.18
C CYS A 39 7.32 -12.82 77.13
N PRO A 40 8.45 -12.32 77.69
CA PRO A 40 8.40 -11.32 78.79
C PRO A 40 9.56 -10.27 78.86
N THR A 41 9.28 -9.18 79.60
CA THR A 41 10.08 -8.34 80.56
C THR A 41 11.57 -8.05 80.27
N GLU A 42 12.12 -6.83 80.36
CA GLU A 42 12.25 -5.93 81.52
C GLU A 42 13.03 -4.63 81.13
N THR A 43 13.12 -3.66 82.06
CA THR A 43 13.99 -2.45 82.11
C THR A 43 13.50 -1.10 81.57
N GLU A 44 12.74 -0.41 82.42
CA GLU A 44 12.53 1.03 82.42
C GLU A 44 13.79 1.74 82.96
N SER A 45 14.65 2.26 82.09
CA SER A 45 15.59 3.36 82.45
C SER A 45 16.32 4.03 81.26
N GLU A 46 15.96 3.74 80.01
CA GLU A 46 16.54 4.40 78.82
C GLU A 46 15.61 5.46 78.19
N ASN A 47 14.42 5.66 78.78
CA ASN A 47 13.30 6.43 78.21
C ASN A 47 13.43 7.96 78.22
N LEU A 48 14.60 8.56 78.48
CA LEU A 48 14.76 10.03 78.41
C LEU A 48 15.89 10.49 77.46
N ILE A 49 16.79 9.61 77.06
CA ILE A 49 17.82 9.88 76.03
C ILE A 49 17.37 9.27 74.69
N ALA A 50 16.71 8.11 74.71
CA ALA A 50 16.07 7.51 73.53
C ALA A 50 15.02 8.43 72.91
N ASN A 51 14.20 9.13 73.72
CA ASN A 51 13.15 10.02 73.22
C ASN A 51 13.67 11.25 72.42
N LYS A 52 14.91 11.71 72.66
CA LYS A 52 15.50 12.83 71.89
C LYS A 52 16.22 12.35 70.63
N ALA A 53 16.90 11.20 70.69
CA ALA A 53 17.50 10.55 69.53
C ALA A 53 16.44 10.00 68.56
N GLU A 54 15.33 9.46 69.08
CA GLU A 54 14.16 9.04 68.30
C GLU A 54 13.42 10.24 67.70
N ALA A 55 13.35 11.40 68.39
CA ALA A 55 12.77 12.61 67.81
C ALA A 55 13.60 13.17 66.63
N GLU A 56 14.93 13.16 66.73
CA GLU A 56 15.82 13.58 65.62
C GLU A 56 15.81 12.58 64.45
N ASP A 57 15.72 11.28 64.73
CA ASP A 57 15.57 10.23 63.71
C ASP A 57 14.17 10.27 63.04
N VAL A 58 13.11 10.60 63.79
CA VAL A 58 11.77 10.81 63.22
C VAL A 58 11.71 12.08 62.35
N THR A 59 12.39 13.16 62.73
CA THR A 59 12.45 14.39 61.90
C THR A 59 13.27 14.20 60.63
N SER A 60 14.40 13.49 60.67
CA SER A 60 15.18 13.14 59.47
C SER A 60 14.42 12.18 58.54
N LYS A 61 13.74 11.16 59.08
CA LYS A 61 12.82 10.29 58.32
C LYS A 61 11.66 11.07 57.67
N ASN A 62 11.14 12.09 58.35
CA ASN A 62 10.10 12.96 57.79
C ASN A 62 10.64 13.86 56.67
N GLN A 63 11.88 14.36 56.79
CA GLN A 63 12.55 15.08 55.71
C GLN A 63 12.82 14.17 54.50
N ASP A 64 13.25 12.93 54.70
CA ASP A 64 13.43 11.95 53.64
C ASP A 64 12.11 11.59 52.94
N ARG A 65 11.02 11.45 53.70
CA ARG A 65 9.66 11.27 53.15
C ARG A 65 9.24 12.48 52.30
N LEU A 66 9.51 13.69 52.75
CA LEU A 66 9.23 14.93 52.00
C LEU A 66 10.08 15.02 50.72
N GLN A 67 11.36 14.63 50.78
CA GLN A 67 12.24 14.59 49.60
C GLN A 67 11.77 13.53 48.59
N ARG A 68 11.41 12.32 49.05
CA ARG A 68 10.82 11.27 48.21
C ARG A 68 9.51 11.72 47.58
N PHE A 69 8.66 12.43 48.33
CA PHE A 69 7.42 12.98 47.80
C PHE A 69 7.67 14.06 46.74
N LYS A 70 8.62 14.97 46.96
CA LYS A 70 9.04 15.96 45.95
C LYS A 70 9.60 15.29 44.69
N ALA A 71 10.40 14.23 44.83
CA ALA A 71 10.90 13.43 43.72
C ALA A 71 9.77 12.73 42.96
N LEU A 72 8.78 12.18 43.67
CA LEU A 72 7.59 11.58 43.06
C LEU A 72 6.75 12.61 42.30
N GLN A 73 6.55 13.81 42.86
CA GLN A 73 5.87 14.91 42.16
C GLN A 73 6.64 15.37 40.92
N ALA A 74 7.96 15.46 40.98
CA ALA A 74 8.79 15.80 39.83
C ALA A 74 8.64 14.74 38.72
N ARG A 75 8.68 13.45 39.08
CA ARG A 75 8.45 12.33 38.16
C ARG A 75 7.03 12.33 37.58
N ALA A 76 6.02 12.65 38.36
CA ALA A 76 4.65 12.78 37.86
C ALA A 76 4.54 13.94 36.85
N LYS A 77 5.17 15.09 37.13
CA LYS A 77 5.19 16.23 36.21
C LYS A 77 5.94 15.93 34.91
N THR A 78 7.05 15.18 34.95
CA THR A 78 7.76 14.78 33.73
C THR A 78 6.95 13.77 32.92
N ALA A 79 6.31 12.80 33.56
CA ALA A 79 5.44 11.82 32.91
C ALA A 79 4.23 12.49 32.22
N VAL A 80 3.59 13.46 32.87
CA VAL A 80 2.49 14.21 32.24
C VAL A 80 2.98 14.99 31.02
N LYS A 81 4.16 15.62 31.09
CA LYS A 81 4.75 16.33 29.96
C LYS A 81 5.16 15.41 28.81
N SER A 82 5.72 14.21 29.10
CA SER A 82 6.04 13.23 28.06
C SER A 82 4.77 12.70 27.40
N ASN A 83 3.75 12.35 28.18
CA ASN A 83 2.48 11.86 27.65
C ASN A 83 1.77 12.92 26.79
N LEU A 84 1.78 14.20 27.20
CA LEU A 84 1.23 15.29 26.39
C LEU A 84 2.02 15.48 25.08
N LYS A 85 3.34 15.38 25.14
CA LYS A 85 4.20 15.49 23.96
C LYS A 85 3.99 14.32 23.00
N GLU A 86 3.85 13.10 23.52
CA GLU A 86 3.62 11.89 22.74
C GLU A 86 2.23 11.90 22.09
N THR A 87 1.18 12.24 22.85
CA THR A 87 -0.18 12.40 22.29
C THR A 87 -0.25 13.49 21.21
N ALA A 88 0.42 14.63 21.42
CA ALA A 88 0.53 15.67 20.39
C ALA A 88 1.32 15.20 19.15
N ALA A 89 2.41 14.44 19.35
CA ALA A 89 3.20 13.88 18.26
C ALA A 89 2.44 12.80 17.48
N GLU A 90 1.65 11.97 18.15
CA GLU A 90 0.75 11.00 17.53
C GLU A 90 -0.34 11.70 16.71
N ALA A 91 -1.02 12.69 17.29
CA ALA A 91 -1.98 13.51 16.56
C ALA A 91 -1.35 14.16 15.31
N HIS A 92 -0.11 14.63 15.41
CA HIS A 92 0.63 15.19 14.28
C HIS A 92 1.10 14.14 13.26
N ARG A 93 1.32 12.88 13.67
CA ARG A 93 1.61 11.78 12.73
C ARG A 93 0.35 11.37 11.97
N PHE A 94 -0.80 11.33 12.65
CA PHE A 94 -2.08 11.03 12.05
C PHE A 94 -2.58 12.15 11.13
N SER A 95 -2.25 13.42 11.41
CA SER A 95 -2.65 14.55 10.58
C SER A 95 -1.83 14.72 9.31
N VAL A 96 -0.67 14.06 9.21
CA VAL A 96 0.24 14.22 8.08
C VAL A 96 -0.06 13.17 7.01
N ASP A 97 -0.47 13.65 5.84
CA ASP A 97 -0.72 12.78 4.70
C ASP A 97 0.57 12.07 4.23
N PRO A 98 0.56 10.74 4.03
CA PRO A 98 1.73 9.99 3.58
C PRO A 98 2.22 10.45 2.19
N ASN A 99 1.30 10.87 1.32
CA ASN A 99 1.64 11.42 0.01
C ASN A 99 2.37 12.77 0.13
N ALA A 100 1.97 13.63 1.07
CA ALA A 100 2.63 14.91 1.32
C ALA A 100 4.06 14.69 1.84
N LEU A 101 4.27 13.74 2.76
CA LEU A 101 5.61 13.35 3.24
C LEU A 101 6.53 12.92 2.10
N SER A 102 6.03 12.08 1.18
CA SER A 102 6.82 11.64 0.01
C SER A 102 7.21 12.80 -0.92
N SER A 103 6.38 13.84 -0.99
CA SER A 103 6.66 15.03 -1.81
C SER A 103 7.70 15.92 -1.14
N ILE A 104 7.61 16.09 0.19
CA ILE A 104 8.55 16.87 1.00
C ILE A 104 9.91 16.19 1.00
N SER A 105 9.98 14.87 1.20
CA SER A 105 11.23 14.13 1.17
C SER A 105 11.92 14.22 -0.20
N ARG A 106 11.17 14.13 -1.30
CA ARG A 106 11.70 14.36 -2.66
C ARG A 106 12.24 15.78 -2.84
N LYS A 107 11.51 16.80 -2.38
CA LYS A 107 11.96 18.20 -2.44
C LYS A 107 13.21 18.42 -1.59
N HIS A 108 13.26 17.83 -0.40
CA HIS A 108 14.42 17.88 0.47
C HIS A 108 15.64 17.21 -0.18
N ALA A 109 15.48 16.02 -0.76
CA ALA A 109 16.56 15.32 -1.47
C ALA A 109 17.06 16.12 -2.70
N PHE A 110 16.15 16.77 -3.43
CA PHE A 110 16.51 17.65 -4.54
C PHE A 110 17.28 18.88 -4.05
N ALA A 111 16.81 19.52 -2.97
CA ALA A 111 17.46 20.68 -2.38
C ALA A 111 18.86 20.33 -1.84
N SER A 112 19.00 19.22 -1.11
CA SER A 112 20.30 18.77 -0.61
C SER A 112 21.27 18.42 -1.74
N HIS A 113 20.79 17.77 -2.80
CA HIS A 113 21.60 17.49 -3.99
C HIS A 113 22.01 18.79 -4.70
N SER A 114 21.11 19.76 -4.84
CA SER A 114 21.42 21.06 -5.45
C SER A 114 22.43 21.86 -4.63
N LEU A 115 22.32 21.83 -3.29
CA LEU A 115 23.28 22.47 -2.39
C LEU A 115 24.67 21.82 -2.53
N LEU A 116 24.72 20.50 -2.44
CA LEU A 116 25.97 19.74 -2.57
C LEU A 116 26.64 20.02 -3.93
N LYS A 117 25.86 20.05 -5.02
CA LYS A 117 26.36 20.43 -6.34
C LYS A 117 26.97 21.84 -6.33
N ALA A 118 26.27 22.83 -5.76
CA ALA A 118 26.75 24.20 -5.68
C ALA A 118 28.03 24.33 -4.82
N ASP A 119 28.12 23.61 -3.70
CA ASP A 119 29.30 23.62 -2.82
C ASP A 119 30.53 23.03 -3.52
N ILE A 120 30.35 21.96 -4.30
CA ILE A 120 31.44 21.32 -5.07
C ILE A 120 31.88 22.20 -6.24
N GLU A 121 30.93 22.81 -6.96
CA GLU A 121 31.24 23.76 -8.04
C GLU A 121 31.95 25.02 -7.50
N ALA A 122 31.56 25.51 -6.32
CA ALA A 122 32.23 26.62 -5.64
C ALA A 122 33.65 26.27 -5.19
N ALA A 123 33.91 25.00 -4.85
CA ALA A 123 35.25 24.47 -4.58
C ALA A 123 36.10 24.27 -5.85
N GLY A 124 35.52 24.39 -7.05
CA GLY A 124 36.19 24.21 -8.34
C GLY A 124 36.34 22.74 -8.78
N GLU A 125 35.60 21.82 -8.16
CA GLU A 125 35.56 20.39 -8.50
C GLU A 125 34.38 20.08 -9.46
N ASP A 126 34.54 19.07 -10.33
CA ASP A 126 33.45 18.56 -11.18
C ASP A 126 32.50 17.64 -10.37
N PHE A 127 31.28 18.09 -10.09
CA PHE A 127 30.28 17.30 -9.34
C PHE A 127 29.98 15.92 -9.95
N GLU A 128 29.74 15.88 -11.26
CA GLU A 128 29.40 14.63 -11.96
C GLU A 128 30.55 13.64 -11.93
N ARG A 129 31.80 14.13 -11.98
CA ARG A 129 32.99 13.30 -11.87
C ARG A 129 33.08 12.69 -10.47
N LYS A 130 32.99 13.49 -9.40
CA LYS A 130 33.04 12.98 -8.02
C LYS A 130 31.95 11.94 -7.75
N ARG A 131 30.73 12.21 -8.22
CA ARG A 131 29.61 11.27 -8.10
C ARG A 131 29.83 9.97 -8.88
N ALA A 132 30.42 10.03 -10.06
CA ALA A 132 30.69 8.84 -10.86
C ALA A 132 31.69 7.88 -10.18
N TRP A 133 32.54 8.39 -9.28
CA TRP A 133 33.46 7.56 -8.49
C TRP A 133 32.73 6.74 -7.42
N ASP A 134 31.64 7.29 -6.88
CA ASP A 134 30.83 6.63 -5.85
C ASP A 134 29.82 5.62 -6.42
N TRP A 135 29.74 5.46 -7.76
CA TRP A 135 28.85 4.48 -8.37
C TRP A 135 29.30 3.05 -8.09
N THR A 136 28.47 2.35 -7.33
CA THR A 136 28.62 0.91 -7.11
C THR A 136 28.20 0.13 -8.35
N ALA A 137 28.82 -1.03 -8.58
CA ALA A 137 28.47 -1.90 -9.71
C ALA A 137 26.98 -2.29 -9.68
N GLU A 138 26.42 -2.56 -8.50
CA GLU A 138 25.00 -2.89 -8.34
C GLU A 138 24.06 -1.74 -8.72
N GLU A 139 24.43 -0.49 -8.41
CA GLU A 139 23.62 0.67 -8.77
C GLU A 139 23.61 0.88 -10.29
N SER A 140 24.78 0.72 -10.93
CA SER A 140 24.92 0.74 -12.39
C SER A 140 24.05 -0.33 -13.04
N GLU A 141 24.11 -1.59 -12.58
CA GLU A 141 23.27 -2.66 -13.12
C GLU A 141 21.77 -2.39 -12.95
N LYS A 142 21.34 -1.85 -11.79
CA LYS A 142 19.94 -1.48 -11.56
C LYS A 142 19.51 -0.36 -12.51
N TRP A 143 20.38 0.60 -12.78
CA TRP A 143 20.15 1.67 -13.75
C TRP A 143 20.02 1.10 -15.17
N ASP A 144 20.92 0.24 -15.60
CA ASP A 144 20.89 -0.40 -16.92
C ASP A 144 19.63 -1.24 -17.10
N ARG A 145 19.25 -2.04 -16.09
CA ARG A 145 17.98 -2.79 -16.10
C ARG A 145 16.77 -1.87 -16.24
N ARG A 146 16.80 -0.66 -15.65
CA ARG A 146 15.72 0.33 -15.79
C ARG A 146 15.68 0.92 -17.19
N MET A 147 16.84 1.27 -17.73
CA MET A 147 16.97 1.84 -19.08
C MET A 147 16.58 0.83 -20.16
N ASP A 148 17.01 -0.41 -20.05
CA ASP A 148 16.63 -1.52 -20.93
C ASP A 148 15.11 -1.77 -20.89
N LYS A 149 14.49 -1.82 -19.69
CA LYS A 149 13.03 -1.91 -19.57
C LYS A 149 12.33 -0.74 -20.26
N LYS A 150 12.82 0.49 -20.09
CA LYS A 150 12.26 1.68 -20.74
C LYS A 150 12.38 1.59 -22.25
N GLN A 151 13.52 1.15 -22.77
CA GLN A 151 13.76 0.97 -24.19
C GLN A 151 12.83 -0.11 -24.78
N LYS A 152 12.76 -1.28 -24.15
CA LYS A 152 11.80 -2.35 -24.49
C LYS A 152 10.36 -1.83 -24.49
N HIS A 153 9.97 -0.97 -23.55
CA HIS A 153 8.63 -0.39 -23.55
C HIS A 153 8.39 0.56 -24.72
N ARG A 154 9.39 1.36 -25.13
CA ARG A 154 9.30 2.23 -26.32
C ARG A 154 9.15 1.41 -27.59
N ASP A 155 9.97 0.37 -27.73
CA ASP A 155 9.96 -0.48 -28.93
C ASP A 155 8.63 -1.26 -29.05
N ASN A 156 8.06 -1.67 -27.92
CA ASN A 156 6.75 -2.32 -27.84
C ASN A 156 5.54 -1.36 -28.01
N VAL A 157 5.73 -0.06 -28.31
CA VAL A 157 4.62 0.86 -28.62
C VAL A 157 4.10 0.64 -30.03
N ALA A 158 4.99 0.41 -31.00
CA ALA A 158 4.63 0.21 -32.39
C ALA A 158 3.89 -1.11 -32.60
N PHE A 159 2.91 -1.12 -33.50
CA PHE A 159 2.25 -2.36 -33.91
C PHE A 159 3.21 -3.19 -34.77
N GLN A 160 3.43 -4.45 -34.38
CA GLN A 160 4.28 -5.41 -35.08
C GLN A 160 3.43 -6.56 -35.64
N ASP A 161 2.80 -7.33 -34.74
CA ASP A 161 1.93 -8.47 -35.06
C ASP A 161 0.71 -8.53 -34.12
N TYR A 162 -0.38 -9.13 -34.60
CA TYR A 162 -1.60 -9.36 -33.84
C TYR A 162 -1.38 -10.27 -32.63
N ARG A 163 -0.50 -11.28 -32.72
CA ARG A 163 -0.20 -12.16 -31.56
C ARG A 163 0.46 -11.38 -30.43
N GLN A 164 1.40 -10.51 -30.76
CA GLN A 164 2.10 -9.69 -29.77
C GLN A 164 1.17 -8.65 -29.14
N ASP A 165 0.28 -8.01 -29.92
CA ASP A 165 -0.71 -7.08 -29.38
C ASP A 165 -1.73 -7.79 -28.47
N ALA A 166 -2.21 -8.98 -28.87
CA ALA A 166 -3.08 -9.80 -28.04
C ALA A 166 -2.42 -10.15 -26.71
N HIS A 167 -1.17 -10.60 -26.73
CA HIS A 167 -0.40 -10.92 -25.53
C HIS A 167 -0.16 -9.67 -24.63
N LYS A 168 0.10 -8.49 -25.21
CA LYS A 168 0.20 -7.23 -24.47
C LYS A 168 -1.11 -6.84 -23.81
N ASN A 169 -2.22 -7.04 -24.51
CA ASN A 169 -3.57 -6.79 -24.01
C ASN A 169 -3.91 -7.75 -22.86
N TYR A 170 -3.60 -9.04 -23.01
CA TYR A 170 -3.74 -10.06 -22.00
C TYR A 170 -2.93 -9.74 -20.74
N LYS A 171 -1.63 -9.45 -20.86
CA LYS A 171 -0.79 -9.04 -19.71
C LYS A 171 -1.32 -7.81 -18.97
N ARG A 172 -1.91 -6.86 -19.71
CA ARG A 172 -2.53 -5.67 -19.11
C ARG A 172 -3.82 -6.02 -18.36
N GLN A 173 -4.62 -6.94 -18.87
CA GLN A 173 -5.81 -7.46 -18.18
C GLN A 173 -5.39 -8.23 -16.92
N LEU A 174 -4.37 -9.08 -17.02
CA LEU A 174 -3.80 -9.79 -15.86
C LEU A 174 -3.34 -8.85 -14.75
N ARG A 175 -2.74 -7.71 -15.09
CA ARG A 175 -2.32 -6.73 -14.06
C ARG A 175 -3.49 -5.97 -13.43
N ARG A 176 -4.67 -6.00 -14.05
CA ARG A 176 -5.87 -5.29 -13.57
C ARG A 176 -6.78 -6.20 -12.77
N MET A 177 -6.72 -7.52 -13.01
CA MET A 177 -7.53 -8.47 -12.26
C MET A 177 -7.10 -8.45 -10.78
N GLN A 178 -8.08 -8.41 -9.89
CA GLN A 178 -7.88 -8.53 -8.45
C GLN A 178 -8.53 -9.85 -8.02
N PRO A 179 -7.73 -10.91 -7.78
CA PRO A 179 -8.26 -12.18 -7.31
C PRO A 179 -8.82 -12.04 -5.89
N ASP A 180 -9.97 -12.66 -5.65
CA ASP A 180 -10.56 -12.81 -4.31
C ASP A 180 -9.97 -14.08 -3.65
N LEU A 181 -9.08 -13.89 -2.70
CA LEU A 181 -8.35 -14.99 -2.05
C LEU A 181 -9.25 -15.77 -1.09
N GLU A 182 -10.19 -15.10 -0.40
CA GLU A 182 -11.08 -15.75 0.57
C GLU A 182 -12.07 -16.67 -0.15
N ALA A 183 -12.66 -16.20 -1.26
CA ALA A 183 -13.53 -17.03 -2.08
C ALA A 183 -12.80 -18.27 -2.61
N TYR A 184 -11.55 -18.10 -3.05
CA TYR A 184 -10.71 -19.21 -3.52
C TYR A 184 -10.40 -20.23 -2.40
N GLU A 185 -10.08 -19.78 -1.19
CA GLU A 185 -9.83 -20.66 -0.04
C GLU A 185 -11.09 -21.45 0.35
N ASN A 186 -12.25 -20.80 0.32
CA ASN A 186 -13.54 -21.44 0.60
C ASN A 186 -13.88 -22.50 -0.46
N GLU A 187 -13.70 -22.19 -1.75
CA GLU A 187 -13.88 -23.14 -2.85
C GLU A 187 -12.91 -24.32 -2.75
N LYS A 188 -11.65 -24.05 -2.39
CA LYS A 188 -10.64 -25.08 -2.12
C LYS A 188 -11.05 -26.01 -0.99
N ALA A 189 -11.46 -25.46 0.14
CA ALA A 189 -11.90 -26.25 1.29
C ALA A 189 -13.13 -27.10 0.94
N ALA A 190 -14.10 -26.54 0.23
CA ALA A 190 -15.30 -27.26 -0.22
C ALA A 190 -14.97 -28.38 -1.21
N ALA A 191 -13.99 -28.18 -2.11
CA ALA A 191 -13.54 -29.22 -3.03
C ALA A 191 -12.81 -30.36 -2.30
N VAL A 192 -11.96 -30.04 -1.33
CA VAL A 192 -11.30 -31.04 -0.48
C VAL A 192 -12.32 -31.83 0.35
N GLN A 193 -13.34 -31.17 0.91
CA GLN A 193 -14.42 -31.84 1.64
C GLN A 193 -15.23 -32.78 0.75
N ARG A 194 -15.54 -32.37 -0.49
CA ARG A 194 -16.22 -33.24 -1.47
C ARG A 194 -15.38 -34.44 -1.86
N ALA A 195 -14.09 -34.24 -2.11
CA ALA A 195 -13.18 -35.33 -2.41
C ALA A 195 -13.04 -36.29 -1.21
N ALA A 196 -13.07 -35.78 0.03
CA ALA A 196 -13.04 -36.61 1.23
C ALA A 196 -14.33 -37.44 1.38
N ALA A 197 -15.49 -36.82 1.14
CA ALA A 197 -16.78 -37.51 1.15
C ALA A 197 -16.89 -38.59 0.08
N ASN A 198 -16.33 -38.35 -1.11
CA ASN A 198 -16.31 -39.29 -2.22
C ASN A 198 -15.21 -40.37 -2.10
N GLY A 199 -14.40 -40.33 -1.04
CA GLY A 199 -13.28 -41.27 -0.85
C GLY A 199 -12.16 -41.12 -1.88
N GLY A 200 -12.04 -39.95 -2.52
CA GLY A 200 -11.05 -39.63 -3.56
C GLY A 200 -9.70 -39.11 -3.04
N LEU A 201 -9.56 -38.94 -1.71
CA LEU A 201 -8.27 -38.60 -1.10
C LEU A 201 -7.43 -39.87 -0.95
N GLU A 202 -6.36 -39.95 -1.74
CA GLU A 202 -5.33 -40.95 -1.56
C GLU A 202 -4.32 -40.44 -0.54
N ILE A 203 -4.11 -41.23 0.51
CA ILE A 203 -3.12 -40.93 1.54
C ILE A 203 -1.79 -41.49 1.02
N VAL A 204 -0.89 -40.61 0.57
CA VAL A 204 0.44 -40.98 0.11
C VAL A 204 1.47 -40.59 1.18
N GLU A 205 2.33 -41.54 1.55
CA GLU A 205 3.49 -41.26 2.39
C GLU A 205 4.61 -40.74 1.49
N ASP A 206 5.03 -39.49 1.70
CA ASP A 206 6.18 -38.91 0.98
C ASP A 206 7.49 -39.58 1.42
N GLU A 207 8.56 -39.41 0.63
CA GLU A 207 9.91 -39.98 0.91
C GLU A 207 10.51 -39.56 2.26
N ASN A 208 9.94 -38.53 2.90
CA ASN A 208 10.32 -38.04 4.23
C ASN A 208 9.48 -38.64 5.38
N GLY A 209 8.51 -39.52 5.08
CA GLY A 209 7.59 -40.11 6.05
C GLY A 209 6.42 -39.20 6.45
N ASP A 210 6.23 -38.08 5.76
CA ASP A 210 5.09 -37.19 5.95
C ASP A 210 3.88 -37.70 5.15
N ILE A 211 2.72 -37.75 5.80
CA ILE A 211 1.47 -38.24 5.20
C ILE A 211 0.78 -37.07 4.48
N VAL A 212 0.74 -37.12 3.15
CA VAL A 212 0.11 -36.08 2.30
C VAL A 212 -1.15 -36.65 1.63
N ALA A 213 -2.28 -35.99 1.85
CA ALA A 213 -3.53 -36.34 1.18
C ALA A 213 -3.56 -35.72 -0.22
N ILE A 214 -3.43 -36.55 -1.25
CA ILE A 214 -3.44 -36.15 -2.67
C ILE A 214 -4.81 -36.52 -3.26
N ASP A 215 -5.47 -35.55 -3.88
CA ASP A 215 -6.72 -35.76 -4.61
C ASP A 215 -6.43 -36.38 -5.98
N LYS A 216 -6.70 -37.69 -6.12
CA LYS A 216 -6.39 -38.45 -7.34
C LYS A 216 -7.32 -38.10 -8.51
N ASN A 217 -8.54 -37.68 -8.20
CA ASN A 217 -9.57 -37.36 -9.18
C ASN A 217 -9.44 -35.93 -9.71
N GLY A 218 -8.57 -35.10 -9.09
CA GLY A 218 -8.32 -33.74 -9.53
C GLY A 218 -9.54 -32.84 -9.42
N THR A 219 -10.32 -33.01 -8.35
CA THR A 219 -11.56 -32.26 -8.07
C THR A 219 -11.29 -30.77 -7.94
N PHE A 220 -10.19 -30.41 -7.27
CA PHE A 220 -9.73 -29.01 -7.17
C PHE A 220 -8.56 -28.70 -8.11
N TYR A 221 -7.55 -29.57 -8.10
CA TYR A 221 -6.41 -29.49 -9.00
C TYR A 221 -6.67 -30.38 -10.21
N SER A 222 -7.38 -29.83 -11.20
CA SER A 222 -7.76 -30.55 -12.42
C SER A 222 -6.55 -31.12 -13.16
N THR A 223 -6.63 -32.42 -13.45
CA THR A 223 -5.70 -33.13 -14.33
C THR A 223 -6.27 -33.18 -15.75
N ALA A 224 -5.46 -33.52 -16.75
CA ALA A 224 -5.88 -33.53 -18.16
C ALA A 224 -7.12 -34.42 -18.42
N ASP A 225 -7.36 -35.40 -17.56
CA ASP A 225 -8.45 -36.37 -17.67
C ASP A 225 -9.67 -36.02 -16.79
N SER A 226 -9.63 -34.91 -16.00
CA SER A 226 -10.74 -34.56 -15.11
C SER A 226 -11.84 -33.76 -15.84
N THR A 227 -13.10 -34.13 -15.59
CA THR A 227 -14.28 -33.57 -16.29
C THR A 227 -15.12 -32.62 -15.43
N ASP A 228 -14.74 -32.38 -14.18
CA ASP A 228 -15.53 -31.65 -13.19
C ASP A 228 -15.76 -30.16 -13.57
N PHE A 229 -14.99 -29.62 -14.52
CA PHE A 229 -15.18 -28.26 -15.02
C PHE A 229 -16.52 -28.07 -15.76
N VAL A 230 -17.11 -29.14 -16.29
CA VAL A 230 -18.36 -29.07 -17.08
C VAL A 230 -19.56 -28.69 -16.21
N GLU A 231 -19.54 -29.06 -14.93
CA GLU A 231 -20.63 -28.78 -13.98
C GLU A 231 -20.50 -27.42 -13.29
N ASN A 232 -19.40 -26.69 -13.51
CA ASN A 232 -19.16 -25.41 -12.86
C ASN A 232 -20.15 -24.33 -13.36
N ARG A 233 -21.03 -23.90 -12.45
CA ARG A 233 -21.95 -22.77 -12.67
C ARG A 233 -21.49 -21.59 -11.82
N PRO A 234 -20.76 -20.63 -12.40
CA PRO A 234 -20.29 -19.48 -11.63
C PRO A 234 -21.45 -18.62 -11.15
N ASP A 235 -21.23 -17.94 -10.02
CA ASP A 235 -22.22 -17.00 -9.50
C ASP A 235 -22.47 -15.84 -10.47
N ARG A 236 -23.70 -15.33 -10.48
CA ARG A 236 -24.12 -14.22 -11.34
C ARG A 236 -23.28 -12.98 -11.09
N ALA A 237 -22.89 -12.72 -9.83
CA ALA A 237 -22.02 -11.59 -9.51
C ALA A 237 -20.64 -11.69 -10.19
N ALA A 238 -20.09 -12.90 -10.33
CA ALA A 238 -18.82 -13.12 -11.04
C ALA A 238 -18.97 -12.88 -12.55
N ILE A 239 -20.10 -13.31 -13.13
CA ILE A 239 -20.42 -13.04 -14.54
C ILE A 239 -20.56 -11.54 -14.78
N ASP A 240 -21.29 -10.82 -13.92
CA ASP A 240 -21.49 -9.38 -14.05
C ASP A 240 -20.17 -8.60 -13.97
N ARG A 241 -19.24 -9.02 -13.08
CA ARG A 241 -17.87 -8.46 -13.03
C ARG A 241 -17.11 -8.66 -14.33
N LEU A 242 -17.17 -9.86 -14.91
CA LEU A 242 -16.52 -10.17 -16.19
C LEU A 242 -17.08 -9.29 -17.33
N VAL A 243 -18.41 -9.17 -17.41
CA VAL A 243 -19.08 -8.36 -18.42
C VAL A 243 -18.71 -6.88 -18.27
N ALA A 244 -18.70 -6.35 -17.05
CA ALA A 244 -18.27 -4.98 -16.78
C ALA A 244 -16.82 -4.72 -17.22
N ASP A 245 -15.91 -5.68 -16.97
CA ASP A 245 -14.52 -5.58 -17.40
C ASP A 245 -14.36 -5.62 -18.93
N MET A 246 -15.16 -6.44 -19.62
CA MET A 246 -15.21 -6.46 -21.09
C MET A 246 -15.70 -5.13 -21.66
N GLN A 247 -16.81 -4.59 -21.14
CA GLN A 247 -17.36 -3.30 -21.57
C GLN A 247 -16.35 -2.17 -21.34
N LYS A 248 -15.73 -2.12 -20.16
CA LYS A 248 -14.69 -1.13 -19.83
C LYS A 248 -13.48 -1.22 -20.77
N ALA A 249 -13.09 -2.42 -21.18
CA ALA A 249 -12.02 -2.61 -22.16
C ALA A 249 -12.41 -2.05 -23.53
N GLU A 250 -13.64 -2.28 -23.98
CA GLU A 250 -14.17 -1.74 -25.24
C GLU A 250 -14.30 -0.22 -25.20
N GLU A 251 -14.83 0.35 -24.14
CA GLU A 251 -14.93 1.80 -23.93
C GLU A 251 -13.55 2.45 -23.99
N THR A 252 -12.56 1.87 -23.32
CA THR A 252 -11.18 2.37 -23.37
C THR A 252 -10.63 2.35 -24.80
N ARG A 253 -10.93 1.30 -25.58
CA ARG A 253 -10.52 1.18 -26.99
C ARG A 253 -11.21 2.24 -27.86
N LEU A 254 -12.52 2.42 -27.68
CA LEU A 254 -13.33 3.38 -28.43
C LEU A 254 -12.95 4.82 -28.10
N LYS A 255 -12.71 5.14 -26.83
CA LYS A 255 -12.23 6.44 -26.37
C LYS A 255 -10.90 6.80 -27.03
N LYS A 256 -9.90 5.91 -26.96
CA LYS A 256 -8.60 6.12 -27.63
C LYS A 256 -8.71 6.27 -29.14
N ARG A 257 -9.67 5.58 -29.77
CA ARG A 257 -9.93 5.73 -31.21
C ARG A 257 -10.52 7.11 -31.52
N ARG A 258 -11.43 7.60 -30.67
CA ARG A 258 -12.06 8.92 -30.80
C ARG A 258 -11.03 10.03 -30.61
N GLU A 259 -10.23 9.96 -29.55
CA GLU A 259 -9.15 10.93 -29.26
C GLU A 259 -8.13 11.04 -30.42
N ARG A 260 -7.84 9.95 -31.14
CA ARG A 260 -6.96 10.00 -32.33
C ARG A 260 -7.63 10.59 -33.57
N GLY A 261 -8.97 10.59 -33.63
CA GLY A 261 -9.75 11.10 -34.75
C GLY A 261 -10.18 12.55 -34.59
N GLN A 262 -10.27 13.02 -33.34
CA GLN A 262 -10.46 14.41 -32.96
C GLN A 262 -9.08 15.09 -33.04
N GLY A 263 -8.73 15.54 -34.24
CA GLY A 263 -7.51 16.32 -34.46
C GLY A 263 -7.65 17.72 -33.85
N ASP A 264 -6.53 18.42 -33.70
CA ASP A 264 -6.53 19.83 -33.28
C ASP A 264 -7.35 20.65 -34.28
N ASP A 265 -8.35 21.36 -33.75
CA ASP A 265 -9.25 22.23 -34.53
C ASP A 265 -8.54 23.52 -35.00
N ASP A 266 -7.30 23.75 -34.53
CA ASP A 266 -6.48 24.93 -34.85
C ASP A 266 -5.66 24.79 -36.15
N ALA A 267 -5.69 23.63 -36.81
CA ALA A 267 -4.94 23.41 -38.05
C ALA A 267 -5.71 23.85 -39.30
N ASP A 268 -5.00 24.41 -40.28
CA ASP A 268 -5.58 24.84 -41.56
C ASP A 268 -6.38 23.72 -42.24
N VAL A 269 -7.62 24.04 -42.62
CA VAL A 269 -8.54 23.09 -43.23
C VAL A 269 -8.16 22.84 -44.69
N THR A 270 -7.42 21.75 -44.93
CA THR A 270 -6.99 21.30 -46.26
C THR A 270 -7.97 20.34 -46.94
N TYR A 271 -9.18 20.16 -46.41
CA TYR A 271 -10.14 19.15 -46.87
C TYR A 271 -11.58 19.69 -46.96
N ILE A 272 -12.35 19.16 -47.90
CA ILE A 272 -13.77 19.53 -48.12
C ILE A 272 -14.72 18.53 -47.43
N ASN A 273 -14.35 17.25 -47.34
CA ASN A 273 -15.17 16.20 -46.71
C ASN A 273 -14.33 15.27 -45.81
N ASP A 274 -14.98 14.48 -44.95
CA ASP A 274 -14.30 13.57 -44.01
C ASP A 274 -13.48 12.48 -44.70
N LYS A 275 -13.90 12.01 -45.88
CA LYS A 275 -13.16 11.01 -46.65
C LYS A 275 -11.86 11.61 -47.20
N ASN A 276 -11.92 12.85 -47.65
CA ASN A 276 -10.80 13.67 -48.13
C ASN A 276 -9.86 13.98 -46.96
N LYS A 277 -10.39 14.33 -45.77
CA LYS A 277 -9.58 14.46 -44.55
C LYS A 277 -8.74 13.22 -44.28
N ARG A 278 -9.37 12.03 -44.29
CA ARG A 278 -8.68 10.75 -44.05
C ARG A 278 -7.67 10.43 -45.15
N PHE A 279 -7.98 10.78 -46.40
CA PHE A 279 -7.08 10.61 -47.53
C PHE A 279 -5.85 11.53 -47.43
N ASN A 280 -6.05 12.82 -47.16
CA ASN A 280 -4.98 13.79 -46.93
C ASN A 280 -4.12 13.41 -45.71
N GLN A 281 -4.73 12.92 -44.63
CA GLN A 281 -3.99 12.37 -43.49
C GLN A 281 -3.16 11.14 -43.87
N LYS A 282 -3.66 10.28 -44.77
CA LYS A 282 -2.88 9.14 -45.29
C LYS A 282 -1.70 9.65 -46.12
N LEU A 283 -1.92 10.58 -47.05
CA LEU A 283 -0.84 11.18 -47.84
C LEU A 283 0.20 11.85 -46.96
N ALA A 284 -0.24 12.61 -45.95
CA ALA A 284 0.63 13.28 -45.00
C ALA A 284 1.58 12.30 -44.29
N ARG A 285 1.10 11.12 -43.89
CA ARG A 285 1.94 10.10 -43.23
C ARG A 285 3.04 9.54 -44.14
N PHE A 286 2.80 9.42 -45.44
CA PHE A 286 3.76 8.83 -46.37
C PHE A 286 4.66 9.87 -47.05
N TYR A 287 4.12 11.02 -47.42
CA TYR A 287 4.78 11.98 -48.31
C TYR A 287 5.32 13.21 -47.60
N ASN A 288 4.82 13.62 -46.43
CA ASN A 288 5.31 14.83 -45.77
C ASN A 288 6.81 14.80 -45.47
N LYS A 289 7.39 13.60 -45.25
CA LYS A 289 8.83 13.43 -45.06
C LYS A 289 9.64 13.90 -46.30
N TYR A 290 9.08 13.73 -47.50
CA TYR A 290 9.72 14.05 -48.77
C TYR A 290 9.28 15.40 -49.34
N THR A 291 8.11 15.90 -48.95
CA THR A 291 7.54 17.15 -49.47
C THR A 291 7.63 18.30 -48.47
N ALA A 292 8.44 18.18 -47.41
CA ALA A 292 8.60 19.20 -46.39
C ALA A 292 9.12 20.52 -46.98
N GLU A 293 10.16 20.46 -47.81
CA GLU A 293 10.72 21.65 -48.47
C GLU A 293 9.71 22.36 -49.38
N ILE A 294 8.94 21.58 -50.15
CA ILE A 294 7.87 22.10 -51.01
C ILE A 294 6.81 22.80 -50.17
N ARG A 295 6.39 22.19 -49.05
CA ARG A 295 5.42 22.77 -48.13
C ARG A 295 5.93 24.07 -47.52
N ASP A 296 7.16 24.08 -47.02
CA ASP A 296 7.78 25.26 -46.44
C ASP A 296 7.92 26.39 -47.47
N SER A 297 8.24 26.07 -48.73
CA SER A 297 8.27 27.06 -49.81
C SER A 297 6.87 27.63 -50.08
N PHE A 298 5.80 26.82 -50.05
CA PHE A 298 4.43 27.36 -50.12
C PHE A 298 4.11 28.29 -48.95
N GLU A 299 4.48 27.92 -47.72
CA GLU A 299 4.28 28.74 -46.52
C GLU A 299 5.12 30.04 -46.55
N ARG A 300 6.30 30.02 -47.22
CA ARG A 300 7.16 31.19 -47.48
C ARG A 300 6.76 32.02 -48.72
N GLY A 301 5.66 31.71 -49.40
CA GLY A 301 5.20 32.48 -50.56
C GLY A 301 5.85 32.08 -51.88
N THR A 302 6.16 30.80 -52.06
CA THR A 302 6.70 30.17 -53.29
C THR A 302 8.08 30.67 -53.73
N MET A 303 8.82 31.36 -52.86
CA MET A 303 10.24 31.63 -53.08
C MET A 303 11.02 30.31 -53.02
N ILE A 304 11.79 30.04 -54.08
CA ILE A 304 12.81 28.99 -54.15
C ILE A 304 14.02 29.42 -53.34
#